data_AF-A0A1C6BLV3-F1
#
_entry.id   AF-A0A1C6BLV3-F1
#
_cell.length_a   1.000
_cell.length_b   1.000
_cell.length_c   1.000
_cell.angle_alpha   90.00
_cell.angle_beta   90.00
_cell.angle_gamma   90.00
#
_symmetry.space_group_name_H-M   'P 1'
#
loop_
_entity.id
_entity.type
_entity.pdbx_description
1 polymer ?
#
loop_
_entity_poly.entity_id
_entity_poly.type
_entity_poly.pdbx_seq_one_letter_code
_entity_poly.pdbx_strand_id
1 'polypeptide(L)'
;MPWCPKCKAEFREGFSVCNTCHVPLIDHIPDGTETIAEPAQPDEAWLREDGKRTKLLRLLRTLIILFLALAVVLLLADKGI
;
A
#
# COMPACT_ATOMS: atom_id res chain seq x y z
N MET A 1 1.49 23.68 -22.67
CA MET A 1 2.44 22.84 -21.89
C MET A 1 2.16 23.05 -20.41
N PRO A 2 1.81 22.00 -19.66
CA PRO A 2 1.63 22.07 -18.20
C PRO A 2 2.95 22.23 -17.45
N TRP A 3 2.91 22.85 -16.27
CA TRP A 3 4.05 23.16 -15.42
C TRP A 3 3.82 22.69 -14.00
N CYS A 4 4.88 22.26 -13.32
CA CYS A 4 4.80 21.98 -11.88
C CYS A 4 4.99 23.27 -11.07
N PRO A 5 4.04 23.63 -10.19
CA PRO A 5 4.17 24.84 -9.38
C PRO A 5 5.31 24.79 -8.35
N LYS A 6 5.68 23.59 -7.90
CA LYS A 6 6.69 23.41 -6.85
C LYS A 6 8.11 23.37 -7.39
N CYS A 7 8.36 22.61 -8.47
CA CYS A 7 9.70 22.44 -9.03
C CYS A 7 9.94 23.23 -10.32
N LYS A 8 8.91 23.89 -10.86
CA LYS A 8 8.96 24.69 -12.10
C LYS A 8 9.38 23.90 -13.35
N ALA A 9 9.28 22.58 -13.29
CA ALA A 9 9.54 21.72 -14.44
C ALA A 9 8.39 21.80 -15.44
N GLU A 10 8.74 21.82 -16.73
CA GLU A 10 7.80 21.75 -17.85
C GLU A 10 7.41 20.29 -18.13
N PHE A 11 6.12 20.06 -18.36
CA PHE A 11 5.54 18.76 -18.69
C PHE A 11 4.90 18.79 -20.07
N ARG A 12 4.80 17.61 -20.67
CA ARG A 12 4.05 17.42 -21.93
C ARG A 12 2.55 17.37 -21.65
N GLU A 13 1.75 17.60 -22.68
CA GLU A 13 0.30 17.44 -22.58
C GLU A 13 -0.10 15.99 -22.29
N GLY A 14 -1.22 15.82 -21.58
CA GLY A 14 -1.70 14.52 -21.09
C GLY A 14 -1.22 14.14 -19.69
N PHE A 15 -0.28 14.89 -19.10
CA PHE A 15 0.10 14.75 -17.71
C PHE A 15 -0.66 15.74 -16.83
N SER A 16 -1.21 15.26 -15.71
CA SER A 16 -1.97 16.08 -14.76
C SER A 16 -1.29 16.24 -13.40
N VAL A 17 -0.28 15.39 -13.09
CA VAL A 17 0.40 15.36 -11.78
C VAL A 17 1.92 15.28 -11.97
N CYS A 18 2.66 16.06 -11.18
CA CYS A 18 4.12 15.99 -11.14
C CYS A 18 4.60 14.68 -10.49
N ASN A 19 5.43 13.90 -11.18
CA ASN A 19 5.99 12.63 -10.64
C ASN A 19 6.91 12.81 -9.41
N THR A 20 7.51 14.00 -9.25
CA THR A 20 8.39 14.27 -8.11
C THR A 20 7.62 14.91 -6.95
N CYS A 21 6.84 15.93 -7.26
CA CYS A 21 6.17 16.74 -6.25
C CYS A 21 4.79 16.21 -5.85
N HIS A 22 4.20 15.32 -6.64
CA HIS A 22 2.87 14.76 -6.44
C HIS A 22 1.77 15.82 -6.27
N VAL A 23 1.95 16.96 -6.94
CA VAL A 23 0.98 18.07 -6.98
C VAL A 23 0.39 18.18 -8.39
N PRO A 24 -0.85 18.70 -8.51
CA PRO A 24 -1.45 18.97 -9.81
C PRO A 24 -0.61 19.97 -10.60
N LEU A 25 -0.51 19.74 -11.91
CA LEU A 25 0.17 20.63 -12.85
C LEU A 25 -0.75 21.80 -13.24
N ILE A 26 -0.15 22.96 -13.54
CA ILE A 26 -0.84 24.19 -13.94
C ILE A 26 -0.52 24.53 -15.40
N ASP A 27 -1.41 25.22 -16.10
CA ASP A 27 -1.23 25.53 -17.53
C ASP A 27 -0.41 26.81 -17.81
N HIS A 28 0.14 27.45 -16.78
CA HIS A 28 0.96 28.65 -16.88
C HIS A 28 2.30 28.48 -16.15
N ILE A 29 3.27 29.33 -16.49
CA ILE A 29 4.56 29.36 -15.80
C ILE A 29 4.32 29.78 -14.34
N PRO A 30 4.83 29.03 -13.35
CA PRO A 30 4.62 29.34 -11.94
C PRO A 30 5.34 30.62 -11.50
N ASP A 31 4.55 31.59 -11.04
CA ASP A 31 5.02 32.88 -10.52
C ASP A 31 5.29 32.84 -9.00
N GLY A 32 5.05 31.71 -8.35
CA GLY A 32 5.25 31.51 -6.90
C GLY A 32 4.13 32.08 -6.04
N THR A 33 3.04 32.52 -6.65
CA THR A 33 1.82 32.99 -5.95
C THR A 33 0.71 31.94 -5.96
N GLU A 34 0.93 30.81 -6.63
CA GLU A 34 -0.06 29.76 -6.74
C GLU A 34 -0.34 29.06 -5.40
N THR A 35 -1.62 28.90 -5.10
CA THR A 35 -2.08 28.13 -3.94
C THR A 35 -2.02 26.65 -4.29
N ILE A 36 -0.99 25.96 -3.78
CA ILE A 36 -0.83 24.52 -3.96
C ILE A 36 -1.81 23.83 -3.01
N ALA A 37 -2.83 23.16 -3.55
CA ALA A 37 -3.70 22.31 -2.76
C ALA A 37 -2.86 21.19 -2.13
N GLU A 38 -2.87 21.11 -0.80
CA GLU A 38 -2.22 20.05 -0.06
C GLU A 38 -2.81 18.69 -0.50
N PRO A 39 -1.97 17.71 -0.88
CA PRO A 39 -2.49 16.42 -1.34
C PRO A 39 -3.39 15.81 -0.27
N ALA A 40 -4.61 15.44 -0.69
CA ALA A 40 -5.55 14.73 0.15
C ALA A 40 -4.84 13.51 0.76
N GLN A 41 -4.73 13.50 2.10
CA GLN A 41 -4.12 12.40 2.83
C GLN A 41 -4.89 11.12 2.47
N PRO A 42 -4.20 9.98 2.25
CA PRO A 42 -4.87 8.70 2.02
C PRO A 42 -5.88 8.45 3.14
N ASP A 43 -7.09 8.06 2.77
CA ASP A 43 -8.13 7.77 3.74
C ASP A 43 -7.68 6.59 4.62
N GLU A 44 -7.65 6.83 5.93
CA GLU A 44 -7.16 5.89 6.95
C GLU A 44 -7.97 4.57 6.99
N ALA A 45 -9.01 4.45 6.17
CA ALA A 45 -9.83 3.28 5.97
C ALA A 45 -9.02 2.07 5.48
N TRP A 46 -8.07 2.26 4.56
CA TRP A 46 -7.24 1.16 4.03
C TRP A 46 -6.32 0.55 5.11
N LEU A 47 -5.83 1.35 6.07
CA LEU A 47 -4.95 0.89 7.14
C LEU A 47 -5.66 0.00 8.18
N ARG A 48 -6.99 0.03 8.22
CA ARG A 48 -7.78 -0.71 9.22
C ARG A 48 -8.02 -2.18 8.86
N GLU A 49 -7.89 -2.55 7.58
CA GLU A 49 -8.20 -3.90 7.10
C GLU A 49 -7.08 -4.93 7.37
N ASP A 50 -5.85 -4.47 7.60
CA ASP A 50 -4.68 -5.33 7.86
C ASP A 50 -4.76 -6.08 9.20
N GLY A 51 -5.43 -5.51 10.21
CA GLY A 51 -5.51 -6.08 11.55
C GLY A 51 -6.28 -7.41 11.65
N LYS A 52 -7.27 -7.63 10.78
CA LYS A 52 -8.08 -8.87 10.79
C LYS A 52 -7.37 -10.02 10.07
N ARG A 53 -6.70 -9.72 8.95
CA ARG A 53 -5.94 -10.70 8.15
C ARG A 53 -4.79 -11.30 8.97
N THR A 54 -4.09 -10.48 9.75
CA THR A 54 -2.98 -10.95 10.62
C THR A 54 -3.43 -11.85 11.77
N LYS A 55 -4.65 -11.69 12.30
CA LYS A 55 -5.21 -12.60 13.32
C LYS A 55 -5.63 -13.93 12.70
N LEU A 56 -6.30 -13.88 11.56
CA LEU A 56 -6.73 -15.08 10.84
C LEU A 56 -5.53 -15.94 10.39
N LEU A 57 -4.49 -15.30 9.82
CA LEU A 57 -3.25 -15.97 9.42
C LEU A 57 -2.56 -16.65 10.61
N ARG A 58 -2.56 -16.02 11.79
CA ARG A 58 -2.02 -16.62 13.01
C ARG A 58 -2.79 -17.86 13.44
N LEU A 59 -4.13 -17.78 13.48
CA LEU A 59 -4.98 -18.92 13.83
C LEU A 59 -4.83 -20.08 12.85
N LEU A 60 -4.84 -19.79 11.54
CA LEU A 60 -4.65 -20.80 10.50
C LEU A 60 -3.29 -21.49 10.64
N ARG A 61 -2.22 -20.72 10.87
CA ARG A 61 -0.88 -21.27 11.10
C ARG A 61 -0.84 -22.20 12.31
N THR A 62 -1.47 -21.83 13.43
CA THR A 62 -1.54 -22.68 14.62
C THR A 62 -2.29 -23.98 14.36
N LEU A 63 -3.42 -23.93 13.65
CA LEU A 63 -4.19 -25.12 13.28
C LEU A 63 -3.40 -26.06 12.38
N ILE A 64 -2.69 -25.53 11.38
CA ILE A 64 -1.82 -26.33 10.49
C ILE A 64 -0.75 -27.04 11.31
N ILE A 65 -0.08 -26.35 12.24
CA ILE A 65 0.95 -26.95 13.10
C ILE A 65 0.37 -28.08 13.96
N LEU A 66 -0.78 -27.85 14.58
CA LEU A 66 -1.46 -28.88 15.40
C LEU A 66 -1.82 -30.11 14.56
N PHE A 67 -2.35 -29.88 13.35
CA PHE A 67 -2.74 -30.95 12.45
C PHE A 67 -1.53 -31.77 11.97
N LEU A 68 -0.44 -31.09 11.63
CA LEU A 68 0.82 -31.75 11.26
C LEU A 68 1.41 -32.55 12.43
N ALA A 69 1.41 -32.00 13.65
CA ALA A 69 1.87 -32.71 14.84
C ALA A 69 1.02 -33.95 15.12
N LEU A 70 -0.31 -33.83 15.03
CA LEU A 70 -1.23 -34.96 15.19
C LEU A 70 -0.98 -36.02 14.11
N ALA A 71 -0.81 -35.62 12.85
CA ALA A 71 -0.51 -36.55 11.76
C ALA A 71 0.81 -37.29 12.00
N VAL A 72 1.85 -36.61 12.48
CA VAL A 72 3.12 -37.25 12.86
C VAL A 72 2.91 -38.28 13.97
N VAL A 73 2.16 -37.94 15.03
CA VAL A 73 1.86 -38.88 16.13
C VAL A 73 1.10 -40.12 15.61
N LEU A 74 0.10 -39.92 14.76
CA LEU A 74 -0.66 -41.03 14.15
C LEU A 74 0.21 -41.90 13.25
N LEU A 75 1.10 -41.30 12.45
CA LEU A 75 2.05 -42.02 11.61
C LEU A 75 3.07 -42.82 12.43
N LEU A 76 3.50 -42.30 13.59
CA LEU A 76 4.38 -43.02 14.51
C LEU A 76 3.66 -44.18 15.20
N ALA A 77 2.39 -44.02 15.56
CA ALA A 77 1.56 -45.07 16.15
C ALA A 77 1.26 -46.21 15.15
N ASP A 78 1.01 -45.88 13.88
CA ASP A 78 0.77 -46.86 12.81
C ASP A 78 2.05 -47.63 12.44
N LYS A 79 3.22 -46.98 12.54
CA LYS A 79 4.53 -47.60 12.27
C LYS A 79 5.10 -48.48 13.39
N GLY A 80 4.36 -48.74 14.47
CA GLY A 80 4.64 -49.79 15.46
C GLY A 80 6.12 -50.01 15.81
N ILE A 81 6.67 -49.18 16.71
CA ILE A 81 7.82 -49.56 17.54
C ILE A 81 7.29 -50.26 18.79
#